data_AF-A0A5F0LJU0-F1
#
_entry.id   AF-A0A5F0LJU0-F1
#
_cell.length_a   1.000
_cell.length_b   1.000
_cell.length_c   1.000
_cell.angle_alpha   90.00
_cell.angle_beta   90.00
_cell.angle_gamma   90.00
#
_symmetry.space_group_name_H-M   'P 1'
#
loop_
_entity.id
_entity.type
_entity.pdbx_description
1 polymer ?
#
loop_
_entity_poly.entity_id
_entity_poly.type
_entity_poly.pdbx_seq_one_letter_code
_entity_poly.pdbx_strand_id
1 'polypeptide(L)'
;MNNMKNQHLDISHRLEKLTELSVELSTNRNIPLLLERILQTARSITLADGGTLYRTVEEEDSLAFYISINDTLGMHQGGSSA
;
A
#
# COMPACT_ATOMS: atom_id res chain seq x y z
N MET A 1 27.89 6.64 17.75
CA MET A 1 27.73 7.57 16.61
C MET A 1 27.15 6.91 15.33
N ASN A 2 26.68 5.65 15.35
CA ASN A 2 26.30 4.91 14.12
C ASN A 2 24.79 4.81 13.85
N ASN A 3 23.91 5.23 14.78
CA ASN A 3 22.45 5.08 14.60
C ASN A 3 21.78 6.21 13.80
N MET A 4 22.33 7.43 13.80
CA MET A 4 21.72 8.56 13.06
C MET A 4 21.96 8.49 11.54
N LYS A 5 23.09 7.92 11.07
CA LYS A 5 23.36 7.77 9.63
C LYS A 5 22.46 6.73 8.96
N ASN A 6 22.08 5.67 9.68
CA ASN A 6 21.21 4.62 9.14
C ASN A 6 19.74 5.05 9.01
N GLN A 7 19.24 5.94 9.89
CA GLN A 7 17.88 6.46 9.80
C GLN A 7 17.67 7.41 8.60
N HIS A 8 18.67 8.23 8.29
CA HIS A 8 18.60 9.13 7.14
C HIS A 8 18.59 8.37 5.80
N LEU A 9 19.31 7.25 5.72
CA LEU A 9 19.31 6.38 4.55
C LEU A 9 17.95 5.70 4.34
N ASP A 10 17.30 5.28 5.44
CA ASP A 10 15.99 4.63 5.42
C ASP A 10 14.87 5.58 4.94
N ILE A 11 14.86 6.83 5.43
CA ILE A 11 13.84 7.82 5.02
C ILE A 11 13.99 8.18 3.54
N SER A 12 15.20 8.47 3.08
CA SER A 12 15.45 8.79 1.67
C SER A 12 15.03 7.66 0.74
N HIS A 13 15.31 6.41 1.13
CA HIS A 13 14.94 5.23 0.34
C HIS A 13 13.41 5.00 0.30
N ARG A 14 12.69 5.28 1.40
CA ARG A 14 11.22 5.24 1.43
C ARG A 14 10.60 6.32 0.56
N LEU A 15 11.17 7.54 0.56
CA LEU A 15 10.71 8.65 -0.29
C LEU A 15 10.97 8.40 -1.78
N GLU A 16 12.10 7.81 -2.12
CA GLU A 16 12.42 7.40 -3.49
C GLU A 16 11.42 6.35 -3.99
N LYS A 17 11.16 5.30 -3.20
CA LYS A 17 10.11 4.31 -3.49
C LYS A 17 8.73 4.93 -3.66
N LEU A 18 8.35 5.87 -2.81
CA LEU A 18 7.07 6.60 -2.95
C LEU A 18 7.02 7.42 -4.24
N THR A 19 8.14 8.01 -4.67
CA THR A 19 8.23 8.83 -5.88
C THR A 19 8.15 7.96 -7.13
N GLU A 20 8.91 6.87 -7.20
CA GLU A 20 8.84 5.88 -8.29
C GLU A 20 7.44 5.29 -8.41
N LEU A 21 6.86 4.91 -7.26
CA LEU A 21 5.49 4.45 -7.19
C LEU A 21 4.55 5.51 -7.77
N SER A 22 4.63 6.76 -7.33
CA SER A 22 3.77 7.85 -7.83
C SER A 22 3.88 8.07 -9.35
N VAL A 23 5.10 7.96 -9.91
CA VAL A 23 5.33 8.09 -11.36
C VAL A 23 4.71 6.92 -12.13
N GLU A 24 4.91 5.69 -11.68
CA GLU A 24 4.34 4.49 -12.29
C GLU A 24 2.80 4.48 -12.23
N LEU A 25 2.25 4.98 -11.13
CA LEU A 25 0.81 5.16 -10.94
C LEU A 25 0.21 6.26 -11.83
N SER A 26 0.99 7.30 -12.15
CA SER A 26 0.54 8.39 -13.02
C SER A 26 0.46 7.98 -14.50
N THR A 27 1.26 7.00 -14.90
CA THR A 27 1.36 6.52 -16.29
C THR A 27 0.41 5.35 -16.58
N ASN A 28 0.03 4.56 -15.57
CA ASN A 28 -0.93 3.47 -15.69
C ASN A 28 -2.16 3.71 -14.82
N ARG A 29 -3.34 3.91 -15.43
CA ARG A 29 -4.64 4.02 -14.74
C ARG A 29 -5.19 2.66 -14.24
N ASN A 30 -4.33 1.71 -13.90
CA ASN A 30 -4.78 0.46 -13.29
C ASN A 30 -5.08 0.72 -11.80
N ILE A 31 -6.29 1.24 -11.55
CA ILE A 31 -6.79 1.52 -10.20
C ILE A 31 -6.65 0.28 -9.31
N PRO A 32 -6.91 -0.95 -9.81
CA PRO A 32 -6.70 -2.11 -8.99
C PRO A 32 -5.28 -2.31 -8.43
N LEU A 33 -4.28 -2.18 -9.31
CA LEU A 33 -2.86 -2.29 -8.96
C LEU A 33 -2.40 -1.15 -8.06
N LEU A 34 -2.93 0.06 -8.29
CA LEU A 34 -2.67 1.24 -7.46
C LEU A 34 -3.06 1.01 -6.01
N LEU A 35 -4.30 0.60 -5.77
CA LEU A 35 -4.84 0.42 -4.42
C LEU A 35 -4.11 -0.69 -3.66
N GLU A 36 -3.73 -1.76 -4.35
CA GLU A 36 -2.92 -2.83 -3.78
C GLU A 36 -1.52 -2.36 -3.37
N ARG A 37 -0.84 -1.60 -4.22
CA ARG A 37 0.48 -1.02 -3.92
C ARG A 37 0.44 -0.01 -2.77
N ILE A 38 -0.63 0.78 -2.67
CA ILE A 38 -0.85 1.67 -1.51
C ILE A 38 -0.91 0.84 -0.23
N LEU A 39 -1.73 -0.22 -0.21
CA LEU A 39 -1.88 -1.06 0.97
C LEU A 39 -0.56 -1.73 1.37
N GLN A 40 0.16 -2.32 0.41
CA GLN A 40 1.46 -2.94 0.65
C GLN A 40 2.51 -1.93 1.17
N THR A 41 2.55 -0.73 0.59
CA THR A 41 3.47 0.33 1.03
C THR A 41 3.15 0.79 2.45
N ALA A 42 1.87 1.03 2.76
CA ALA A 42 1.43 1.41 4.10
C ALA A 42 1.77 0.34 5.14
N ARG A 43 1.54 -0.95 4.82
CA ARG A 43 1.94 -2.08 5.68
C ARG A 43 3.44 -2.10 5.93
N SER A 44 4.25 -1.93 4.89
CA SER A 44 5.72 -1.91 5.02
C SER A 44 6.23 -0.75 5.89
N ILE A 45 5.67 0.46 5.72
CA ILE A 45 6.08 1.63 6.50
C ILE A 45 5.69 1.49 7.99
N THR A 46 4.53 0.89 8.26
CA THR A 46 3.98 0.71 9.61
C THR A 46 4.41 -0.58 10.30
N LEU A 47 5.14 -1.45 9.60
CA LEU A 47 5.49 -2.80 10.06
C LEU A 47 4.25 -3.65 10.43
N ALA A 48 3.15 -3.47 9.70
CA ALA A 48 1.90 -4.17 9.95
C ALA A 48 1.85 -5.56 9.29
N ASP A 49 1.46 -6.57 10.05
CA ASP A 49 1.24 -7.95 9.59
C ASP A 49 0.13 -8.06 8.53
N GLY A 50 -0.85 -7.15 8.56
CA GLY A 50 -1.94 -7.14 7.61
C GLY A 50 -2.52 -5.75 7.38
N GLY A 51 -3.47 -5.67 6.45
CA GLY A 51 -4.21 -4.46 6.14
C GLY A 51 -5.39 -4.74 5.22
N THR A 52 -6.38 -3.84 5.23
CA THR A 52 -7.54 -3.91 4.35
C THR A 52 -7.81 -2.53 3.77
N LEU A 53 -8.21 -2.48 2.50
CA LEU A 53 -8.65 -1.26 1.82
C LEU A 53 -10.12 -1.40 1.44
N TYR A 54 -10.89 -0.36 1.76
CA TYR A 54 -12.28 -0.21 1.37
C TYR A 54 -12.43 1.03 0.48
N ARG A 55 -13.41 1.00 -0.42
CA ARG A 55 -13.85 2.16 -1.18
C ARG A 55 -15.19 2.63 -0.65
N THR A 56 -15.37 3.94 -0.50
CA THR A 56 -16.67 4.51 -0.19
C THR A 56 -17.58 4.42 -1.42
N VAL A 57 -18.83 4.05 -1.21
CA VAL A 57 -19.91 4.12 -2.20
C VAL A 57 -20.86 5.21 -1.73
N GLU A 58 -20.77 6.38 -2.36
CA GLU A 58 -21.50 7.58 -1.92
C GLU A 58 -23.02 7.41 -2.01
N GLU A 59 -23.52 6.66 -2.99
CA GLU A 59 -24.96 6.47 -3.17
C GLU A 59 -25.59 5.59 -2.09
N GLU A 60 -24.80 4.74 -1.43
CA GLU A 60 -25.28 3.68 -0.54
C GLU A 60 -24.85 3.86 0.92
N ASP A 61 -24.11 4.94 1.24
CA ASP A 61 -23.46 5.16 2.54
C ASP A 61 -22.73 3.89 3.03
N SER A 62 -22.03 3.23 2.10
CA SER A 62 -21.48 1.89 2.31
C SER A 62 -19.99 1.82 1.96
N LEU A 63 -19.33 0.78 2.49
CA LEU A 63 -17.94 0.46 2.21
C LEU A 63 -17.88 -0.77 1.30
N ALA A 64 -17.43 -0.57 0.06
CA ALA A 64 -17.10 -1.66 -0.83
C ALA A 64 -15.73 -2.23 -0.43
N PHE A 65 -15.73 -3.50 -0.01
CA PHE A 65 -14.50 -4.25 0.21
C PHE A 65 -13.69 -4.33 -1.09
N TYR A 66 -12.41 -3.98 -1.02
CA TYR A 66 -11.55 -3.97 -2.20
C TYR A 66 -10.39 -4.97 -2.10
N ILE A 67 -9.60 -4.93 -1.03
CA ILE A 67 -8.50 -5.88 -0.82
C ILE A 67 -8.20 -6.09 0.67
N SER A 68 -7.89 -7.33 1.07
CA SER A 68 -7.35 -7.67 2.39
C SER A 68 -6.11 -8.54 2.25
N ILE A 69 -5.06 -8.18 2.97
CA ILE A 69 -3.80 -8.93 3.01
C ILE A 69 -3.43 -9.18 4.46
N ASN A 70 -3.04 -10.41 4.79
CA ASN A 70 -2.45 -10.77 6.07
C ASN A 70 -1.41 -11.88 5.87
N ASP A 71 -0.16 -11.63 6.26
CA ASP A 71 0.94 -12.55 5.98
C ASP A 71 0.91 -13.76 6.92
N THR A 72 0.66 -13.55 8.22
CA THR A 72 0.56 -14.62 9.22
C THR A 72 -0.51 -15.66 8.88
N LEU A 73 -1.63 -15.22 8.30
CA LEU A 73 -2.75 -16.06 7.87
C LEU A 73 -2.62 -16.53 6.41
N GLY A 74 -1.61 -16.11 5.66
CA GLY A 74 -1.46 -16.41 4.24
C GLY A 74 -2.63 -15.89 3.38
N MET A 75 -3.24 -14.79 3.80
CA MET A 75 -4.45 -14.25 3.19
C MET A 75 -4.10 -13.16 2.18
N HIS A 76 -4.61 -13.30 0.96
CA HIS A 76 -4.60 -12.26 -0.08
C HIS A 76 -5.90 -12.31 -0.86
N GLN A 77 -6.85 -11.44 -0.53
CA GLN A 77 -8.23 -11.48 -1.04
C GLN A 77 -8.58 -10.15 -1.71
N GLY A 78 -9.11 -10.20 -2.93
CA GLY A 78 -9.40 -9.00 -3.73
C GLY A 78 -8.16 -8.44 -4.44
N GLY A 79 -8.16 -7.14 -4.73
CA GLY A 79 -7.03 -6.47 -5.36
C GLY A 79 -6.94 -6.63 -6.87
N SER A 80 -5.72 -6.55 -7.41
CA SER A 80 -5.45 -6.63 -8.84
C SER A 80 -5.55 -8.04 -9.45
N SER A 81 -5.71 -9.06 -8.59
CA SER A 81 -5.87 -10.46 -8.99
C SER A 81 -7.35 -10.91 -9.03
N ALA A 82 -8.30 -10.00 -8.80
CA ALA A 82 -9.74 -10.25 -8.82
C ALA A 82 -10.37 -10.05 -10.20
#